data_AF-A0A3D4TPN5-F1
#
_entry.id   AF-A0A3D4TPN5-F1
#
_cell.length_a   1.000
_cell.length_b   1.000
_cell.length_c   1.000
_cell.angle_alpha   90.00
_cell.angle_beta   90.00
_cell.angle_gamma   90.00
#
_symmetry.space_group_name_H-M   'P 1'
#
loop_
_entity.id
_entity.type
_entity.pdbx_description
1 polymer ?
#
loop_
_entity_poly.entity_id
_entity_poly.type
_entity_poly.pdbx_seq_one_letter_code
_entity_poly.pdbx_strand_id
1 'polypeptide(L)' 'GAAPLGWEAFAALRAQVSLPIYALGGMGAGHIAEARRHGGQGIAAIRGLWPA' A
#
# COMPACT_ATOMS: atom_id res chain seq x y z
N GLY A 1 9.63 -10.66 11.46
CA GLY A 1 8.81 -9.73 10.65
C GLY A 1 9.13 -8.31 11.06
N ALA A 2 8.92 -7.32 10.19
CA ALA A 2 8.99 -5.90 10.56
C ALA A 2 7.64 -5.43 11.12
N ALA A 3 7.66 -4.40 11.97
CA ALA A 3 6.44 -3.73 12.40
C ALA A 3 5.75 -3.07 11.18
N PRO A 4 4.44 -3.26 10.97
CA PRO A 4 3.73 -2.59 9.87
C PRO A 4 3.79 -1.07 10.03
N LEU A 5 3.95 -0.37 8.89
CA LEU A 5 3.93 1.09 8.83
C LEU A 5 2.57 1.66 9.27
N GLY A 6 1.47 0.98 8.92
CA GLY A 6 0.12 1.47 9.10
C GLY A 6 -0.29 2.51 8.02
N TRP A 7 -1.59 2.70 7.87
CA TRP A 7 -2.14 3.56 6.82
C TRP A 7 -1.90 5.05 7.05
N GLU A 8 -1.98 5.51 8.30
CA GLU A 8 -1.74 6.91 8.65
C GLU A 8 -0.31 7.34 8.30
N ALA A 9 0.69 6.55 8.68
CA ALA A 9 2.08 6.84 8.34
C ALA A 9 2.36 6.67 6.84
N PHE A 10 1.70 5.71 6.17
CA PHE A 10 1.74 5.62 4.70
C PHE A 10 1.23 6.91 4.03
N ALA A 11 0.08 7.44 4.47
CA ALA A 11 -0.48 8.68 3.96
C ALA A 11 0.46 9.87 4.21
N ALA A 12 1.05 9.95 5.41
CA ALA A 12 1.99 11.00 5.78
C ALA A 12 3.27 10.99 4.91
N LEU A 13 3.80 9.81 4.57
CA LEU A 13 4.92 9.69 3.64
C LEU A 13 4.50 10.01 2.20
N ARG A 14 3.35 9.50 1.77
CA ARG A 14 2.82 9.76 0.43
C ARG A 14 2.60 11.25 0.17
N ALA A 15 2.21 12.01 1.19
CA ALA A 15 1.98 13.45 1.09
C ALA A 15 3.26 14.29 0.86
N GLN A 16 4.44 13.72 1.10
CA GLN A 16 5.72 14.44 0.96
C GLN A 16 6.23 14.52 -0.48
N VAL A 17 5.67 13.73 -1.41
CA VAL A 17 6.11 13.68 -2.81
C VAL A 17 4.93 13.55 -3.77
N SER A 18 5.12 14.04 -5.00
CA SER A 18 4.11 13.96 -6.08
C SER A 18 4.27 12.75 -7.00
N LEU A 19 4.96 11.71 -6.55
CA LEU A 19 5.20 10.49 -7.35
C LEU A 19 4.06 9.47 -7.18
N PRO A 20 3.81 8.62 -8.18
CA PRO A 20 2.97 7.43 -8.04
C PRO A 20 3.51 6.50 -6.96
N ILE A 21 2.75 6.27 -5.89
CA ILE A 21 3.15 5.42 -4.75
C ILE A 21 2.19 4.24 -4.63
N TYR A 22 2.73 3.05 -4.35
CA TYR A 22 1.98 1.82 -4.11
C TYR A 22 2.25 1.29 -2.70
N ALA A 23 1.21 0.90 -1.97
CA ALA A 23 1.36 0.27 -0.66
C ALA A 23 1.94 -1.15 -0.81
N LEU A 24 2.84 -1.55 0.08
CA LEU A 24 3.53 -2.84 0.01
C LEU A 24 3.61 -3.50 1.39
N GLY A 25 3.85 -4.81 1.37
CA GLY A 25 3.99 -5.63 2.58
C GLY A 25 2.67 -6.26 3.00
N GLY A 26 2.50 -7.56 2.70
CA GLY A 26 1.28 -8.29 3.07
C GLY A 26 0.00 -7.87 2.32
N MET A 27 0.12 -7.11 1.24
CA MET A 27 -1.03 -6.61 0.48
C MET A 27 -1.74 -7.70 -0.32
N GLY A 28 -2.99 -7.42 -0.68
CA GLY A 28 -3.89 -8.29 -1.47
C GLY A 28 -5.05 -7.47 -2.06
N ALA A 29 -5.77 -8.01 -3.03
CA ALA A 29 -6.72 -7.25 -3.87
C ALA A 29 -7.73 -6.37 -3.10
N GLY A 30 -8.22 -6.83 -1.94
CA GLY A 30 -9.14 -6.06 -1.08
C GLY A 30 -8.57 -4.74 -0.55
N HIS A 31 -7.25 -4.57 -0.55
CA HIS A 31 -6.57 -3.37 -0.07
C HIS A 31 -6.44 -2.26 -1.14
N ILE A 32 -6.80 -2.51 -2.40
CA ILE A 32 -6.67 -1.51 -3.48
C ILE A 32 -7.48 -0.24 -3.17
N ALA A 33 -8.72 -0.40 -2.72
CA ALA A 33 -9.58 0.74 -2.38
C ALA A 33 -9.03 1.53 -1.19
N GLU A 34 -8.46 0.84 -0.20
CA GLU A 34 -7.85 1.47 0.98
C GLU A 34 -6.58 2.24 0.59
N ALA A 35 -5.69 1.64 -0.20
CA ALA A 35 -4.49 2.31 -0.68
C ALA A 35 -4.83 3.61 -1.45
N ARG A 36 -5.91 3.59 -2.26
CA ARG A 36 -6.41 4.77 -2.97
C ARG A 36 -6.99 5.83 -2.03
N ARG A 37 -7.73 5.43 -0.99
CA ARG A 37 -8.22 6.37 0.04
C ARG A 37 -7.08 7.12 0.74
N HIS A 38 -5.94 6.47 0.92
CA HIS A 38 -4.74 7.08 1.50
C HIS A 38 -3.81 7.75 0.47
N GLY A 39 -4.31 7.98 -0.75
CA GLY A 39 -3.60 8.72 -1.80
C GLY A 39 -2.53 7.92 -2.55
N GLY A 40 -2.43 6.62 -2.33
CA GLY A 40 -1.67 5.71 -3.18
C GLY A 40 -2.39 5.41 -4.49
N GLN A 41 -1.66 4.90 -5.49
CA GLN A 41 -2.23 4.47 -6.76
C GLN A 41 -2.84 3.06 -6.69
N GLY A 42 -2.32 2.24 -5.77
CA GLY A 42 -2.76 0.88 -5.54
C GLY A 42 -1.81 0.14 -4.60
N ILE A 43 -1.66 -1.16 -4.84
CA ILE A 43 -0.81 -2.04 -4.04
C ILE A 43 0.27 -2.71 -4.89
N ALA A 44 1.37 -3.08 -4.24
CA ALA A 44 2.33 -4.07 -4.72
C ALA A 44 2.23 -5.32 -3.83
N ALA A 45 1.98 -6.48 -4.45
CA ALA A 45 1.80 -7.74 -3.75
C ALA A 45 2.40 -8.91 -4.53
N ILE A 46 2.88 -9.90 -3.77
CA ILE A 46 3.41 -11.17 -4.30
C ILE A 46 2.36 -12.26 -4.05
N ARG A 47 2.37 -12.83 -2.83
CA ARG A 47 1.46 -13.93 -2.41
C ARG A 47 -0.03 -13.54 -2.39
N GLY A 48 -0.34 -12.25 -2.31
CA GLY A 48 -1.73 -11.77 -2.31
C GLY A 48 -2.35 -11.61 -3.71
N LEU A 49 -1.57 -11.79 -4.78
CA LEU A 49 -2.03 -11.68 -6.17
C LEU A 49 -1.62 -12.85 -7.06
N TRP A 50 -0.54 -13.57 -6.73
CA TRP A 50 -0.20 -14.81 -7.43
C TRP A 50 -0.80 -16.04 -6.73
N PRO A 51 -1.42 -16.95 -7.50
CA PRO A 51 -1.74 -18.28 -6.98
C PRO A 51 -0.46 -19.02 -6.59
N ALA A 52 -0.60 -19.99 -5.68
CA ALA A 52 0.49 -20.85 -5.24
C ALA A 52 0.97 -21.79 -6.37
#